data_AF-A0A529XJ10-F1
#
_entry.id   AF-A0A529XJ10-F1
#
_cell.length_a   1.000
_cell.length_b   1.000
_cell.length_c   1.000
_cell.angle_alpha   90.00
_cell.angle_beta   90.00
_cell.angle_gamma   90.00
#
_symmetry.space_group_name_H-M   'P 1'
#
loop_
_entity.id
_entity.type
_entity.pdbx_description
1 polymer ?
#
loop_
_entity_poly.entity_id
_entity_poly.type
_entity_poly.pdbx_seq_one_letter_code
_entity_poly.pdbx_strand_id
1 'polypeptide(L)'
;MNQQNIRNLTLFDLLARSWALPSAVETLQFSADSSVAAFACADGTVALATLSDPEPPESRIRVSGDLGQTTIRPREKPPAPLIVTERLRDGAPLIAASAQSGFLAGASVGRVVRVTATGEIDDTDIRLDGAIVALD
;
A
#
# COMPACT_ATOMS: atom_id res chain seq x y z
N MET A 1 1.37 -13.42 -35.01
CA MET A 1 1.76 -14.49 -34.07
C MET A 1 2.65 -13.85 -33.01
N ASN A 2 2.06 -13.19 -32.01
CA ASN A 2 2.82 -12.54 -30.93
C ASN A 2 3.09 -13.58 -29.85
N GLN A 3 4.20 -14.30 -29.96
CA GLN A 3 4.78 -15.00 -28.82
C GLN A 3 5.27 -13.92 -27.85
N GLN A 4 4.37 -13.45 -26.99
CA GLN A 4 4.77 -12.71 -25.80
C GLN A 4 5.74 -13.60 -25.04
N ASN A 5 6.96 -13.10 -24.89
CA ASN A 5 8.06 -13.68 -24.13
C ASN A 5 7.51 -14.40 -22.88
N ILE A 6 7.44 -15.74 -22.90
CA ILE A 6 7.02 -16.50 -21.73
C ILE A 6 8.20 -16.43 -20.77
N ARG A 7 8.27 -15.36 -19.98
CA ARG A 7 8.94 -15.44 -18.69
C ARG A 7 8.28 -16.60 -17.96
N ASN A 8 9.08 -17.49 -17.37
CA ASN A 8 8.57 -18.46 -16.41
C ASN A 8 8.00 -17.66 -15.23
N LEU A 9 6.70 -17.35 -15.32
CA LEU A 9 6.00 -16.60 -14.30
C LEU A 9 5.93 -17.47 -13.06
N THR A 10 6.41 -16.92 -11.97
CA THR A 10 6.29 -17.54 -10.64
C THR A 10 4.87 -17.31 -10.12
N LEU A 11 4.49 -18.06 -9.08
CA LEU A 11 3.25 -17.79 -8.37
C LEU A 11 3.23 -16.36 -7.80
N PHE A 12 4.39 -15.82 -7.40
CA PHE A 12 4.51 -14.44 -6.96
C PHE A 12 4.14 -13.46 -8.08
N ASP A 13 4.62 -13.66 -9.30
CA ASP A 13 4.26 -12.80 -10.45
C ASP A 13 2.76 -12.86 -10.79
N LEU A 14 2.09 -13.98 -10.47
CA LEU A 14 0.67 -14.18 -10.73
C LEU A 14 -0.24 -13.63 -9.62
N LEU A 15 0.22 -13.61 -8.37
CA LEU A 15 -0.57 -13.23 -7.20
C LEU A 15 -0.25 -11.84 -6.66
N ALA A 16 1.02 -11.43 -6.72
CA ALA A 16 1.46 -10.19 -6.08
C ALA A 16 1.04 -8.96 -6.88
N ARG A 17 0.94 -7.85 -6.17
CA ARG A 17 0.95 -6.49 -6.73
C ARG A 17 2.26 -5.85 -6.31
N SER A 18 2.99 -5.29 -7.27
CA SER A 18 4.33 -4.73 -7.05
C SER A 18 4.37 -3.28 -7.51
N TRP A 19 5.04 -2.46 -6.71
CA TRP A 19 5.28 -1.05 -6.99
C TRP A 19 6.75 -0.74 -6.71
N ALA A 20 7.27 0.28 -7.38
CA ALA A 20 8.58 0.85 -7.06
C ALA A 20 8.37 2.21 -6.40
N LEU A 21 8.98 2.41 -5.24
CA LEU A 21 9.01 3.70 -4.55
C LEU A 21 10.43 4.27 -4.63
N PRO A 22 10.58 5.61 -4.70
CA PRO A 22 11.88 6.27 -4.79
C PRO A 22 12.66 6.22 -3.46
N SER A 23 11.96 5.95 -2.35
CA SER A 23 12.53 5.85 -1.00
C SER A 23 12.29 4.45 -0.42
N ALA A 24 13.19 4.03 0.48
CA ALA A 24 13.02 2.81 1.24
C ALA A 24 11.76 2.88 2.12
N VAL A 25 11.05 1.77 2.21
CA VAL A 25 9.94 1.57 3.15
C VAL A 25 10.52 1.06 4.46
N GLU A 26 10.21 1.72 5.57
CA GLU A 26 10.69 1.31 6.90
C GLU A 26 9.62 0.58 7.71
N THR A 27 8.35 0.97 7.53
CA THR A 27 7.21 0.39 8.27
C THR A 27 6.00 0.22 7.35
N LEU A 28 5.20 -0.81 7.61
CA LEU A 28 3.90 -1.06 6.97
C LEU A 28 2.81 -1.15 8.04
N GLN A 29 1.65 -0.55 7.76
CA GLN A 29 0.46 -0.69 8.59
C GLN A 29 -0.79 -0.87 7.72
N PHE A 30 -1.66 -1.82 8.06
CA PHE A 30 -2.99 -1.91 7.46
C PHE A 30 -3.97 -0.99 8.19
N SER A 31 -4.92 -0.41 7.46
CA SER A 31 -6.06 0.30 8.07
C SER A 31 -6.90 -0.69 8.89
N ALA A 32 -7.63 -0.19 9.88
CA ALA A 32 -8.42 -1.04 10.79
C ALA A 32 -9.48 -1.89 10.06
N ASP A 33 -10.01 -1.39 8.94
CA ASP A 33 -10.96 -2.08 8.07
C ASP A 33 -10.30 -2.96 7.00
N SER A 34 -8.96 -3.06 7.00
CA SER A 34 -8.16 -3.79 5.99
C SER A 34 -8.46 -3.38 4.54
N SER A 35 -8.85 -2.12 4.31
CA SER A 35 -9.11 -1.60 2.96
C SER A 35 -7.88 -0.97 2.29
N VAL A 36 -6.89 -0.54 3.08
CA VAL A 36 -5.67 0.14 2.61
C VAL A 36 -4.45 -0.35 3.40
N ALA A 37 -3.31 -0.46 2.72
CA ALA A 37 -2.00 -0.58 3.35
C ALA A 37 -1.23 0.73 3.22
N ALA A 38 -0.68 1.23 4.32
CA ALA A 38 0.22 2.37 4.37
C ALA A 38 1.67 1.91 4.53
N PHE A 39 2.58 2.54 3.79
CA PHE A 39 4.01 2.31 3.81
C PHE A 39 4.71 3.62 4.21
N ALA A 40 5.29 3.66 5.41
CA ALA A 40 6.09 4.79 5.86
C ALA A 40 7.47 4.75 5.19
N CYS A 41 7.82 5.80 4.47
CA CYS A 41 9.04 5.88 3.67
C CYS A 41 10.11 6.72 4.37
N ALA A 42 11.39 6.33 4.24
CA ALA A 42 12.53 7.00 4.86
C ALA A 42 12.65 8.51 4.52
N ASP A 43 12.10 8.93 3.38
CA ASP A 43 12.05 10.33 2.97
C ASP A 43 10.99 11.17 3.72
N GLY A 44 10.18 10.57 4.57
CA GLY A 44 9.14 11.25 5.36
C GLY A 44 7.76 11.23 4.75
N THR A 45 7.56 10.54 3.63
CA THR A 45 6.25 10.35 3.01
C THR A 45 5.55 9.09 3.53
N VAL A 46 4.24 9.01 3.30
CA VAL A 46 3.47 7.78 3.42
C VAL A 46 2.92 7.43 2.03
N ALA A 47 3.18 6.21 1.56
CA ALA A 47 2.55 5.68 0.36
C ALA A 47 1.37 4.78 0.75
N LEU A 48 0.27 4.87 0.02
CA LEU A 48 -0.97 4.13 0.28
C LEU A 48 -1.30 3.23 -0.91
N ALA A 49 -1.55 1.95 -0.63
CA ALA A 49 -2.10 0.99 -1.59
C ALA A 49 -3.51 0.58 -1.17
N THR A 50 -4.50 0.78 -2.05
CA THR A 50 -5.81 0.16 -1.86
C THR A 50 -5.69 -1.36 -1.95
N LEU A 51 -6.32 -2.07 -1.01
CA LEU A 51 -6.33 -3.52 -1.01
C LEU A 51 -7.38 -4.10 -1.97
N SER A 52 -8.37 -3.31 -2.38
CA SER A 52 -9.27 -3.65 -3.47
C SER A 52 -8.46 -3.85 -4.75
N ASP A 53 -8.55 -5.06 -5.33
CA ASP A 53 -7.89 -5.39 -6.58
C ASP A 53 -8.94 -5.47 -7.70
N PRO A 54 -8.84 -4.64 -8.76
CA PRO A 54 -9.74 -4.74 -9.90
C PRO A 54 -9.52 -6.01 -10.75
N GLU A 55 -8.37 -6.69 -10.62
CA GLU A 55 -8.05 -7.93 -11.33
C GLU A 55 -7.53 -9.01 -10.36
N PRO A 56 -8.36 -9.41 -9.37
CA PRO A 56 -7.93 -10.36 -8.35
C PRO A 56 -7.67 -11.74 -8.98
N PRO A 57 -6.83 -12.60 -8.37
CA PRO A 57 -6.47 -13.91 -8.93
C PRO A 57 -7.67 -14.75 -9.36
N GLU A 58 -8.76 -14.70 -8.58
CA GLU A 58 -9.99 -15.47 -8.79
C GLU A 58 -10.69 -15.14 -10.11
N SER A 59 -10.68 -13.87 -10.54
CA SER A 59 -11.26 -13.45 -11.83
C SER A 59 -10.42 -13.90 -13.03
N ARG A 60 -9.15 -14.23 -12.77
CA ARG A 60 -8.16 -14.67 -13.76
C ARG A 60 -8.00 -16.18 -13.84
N ILE A 61 -8.76 -16.94 -13.04
CA ILE A 61 -8.79 -18.41 -13.10
C ILE A 61 -9.41 -18.86 -14.43
N ARG A 62 -8.76 -19.82 -15.10
CA ARG A 62 -9.29 -20.48 -16.30
C ARG A 62 -9.09 -21.99 -16.20
N VAL A 63 -10.04 -22.74 -16.74
CA VAL A 63 -10.00 -24.20 -16.83
C VAL A 63 -9.85 -24.59 -18.29
N SER A 64 -8.85 -25.41 -18.61
CA SER A 64 -8.68 -25.94 -19.96
C SER A 64 -9.81 -26.93 -20.27
N GLY A 65 -10.47 -26.78 -21.43
CA GLY A 65 -11.64 -27.59 -21.79
C GLY A 65 -11.32 -29.05 -22.10
N ASP A 66 -10.08 -29.36 -22.45
CA ASP A 66 -9.59 -30.68 -22.81
C ASP A 66 -9.00 -31.46 -21.62
N LEU A 67 -8.20 -30.79 -20.79
CA LEU A 67 -7.43 -31.40 -19.71
C LEU A 67 -8.01 -31.11 -18.32
N GLY A 68 -9.00 -30.23 -18.21
CA GLY A 68 -9.53 -29.76 -16.92
C GLY A 68 -8.51 -28.99 -16.07
N GLN A 69 -7.37 -28.60 -16.66
CA GLN A 69 -6.29 -27.95 -15.93
C GLN A 69 -6.69 -26.51 -15.56
N THR A 70 -6.62 -26.20 -14.26
CA THR A 70 -6.87 -24.86 -13.74
C THR A 70 -5.58 -24.04 -13.73
N THR A 71 -5.62 -22.85 -14.30
CA THR A 71 -4.49 -21.91 -14.35
C THR A 71 -4.93 -20.51 -13.94
N ILE A 72 -4.00 -19.70 -13.42
CA ILE A 72 -4.20 -18.27 -13.18
C ILE A 72 -3.47 -17.53 -14.30
N ARG A 73 -4.20 -16.72 -15.07
CA ARG A 73 -3.59 -15.90 -16.11
C ARG A 73 -2.80 -14.73 -15.50
N PRO A 74 -1.77 -14.21 -16.18
CA PRO A 74 -1.13 -12.96 -15.77
C PRO A 74 -2.16 -11.82 -15.71
N ARG A 75 -1.84 -10.75 -14.96
CA ARG A 75 -2.63 -9.51 -14.98
C ARG A 75 -2.60 -8.90 -16.38
N GLU A 76 -3.72 -8.29 -16.79
CA GLU A 76 -3.77 -7.53 -18.04
C GLU A 76 -3.29 -6.10 -17.81
N LYS A 77 -3.61 -5.53 -16.64
CA LYS A 77 -3.19 -4.18 -16.24
C LYS A 77 -2.23 -4.21 -15.06
N PRO A 78 -1.30 -3.23 -14.98
CA PRO A 78 -0.52 -3.04 -13.77
C PRO A 78 -1.44 -2.79 -12.55
N PRO A 79 -0.96 -3.05 -11.33
CA PRO A 79 -1.68 -2.66 -10.12
C PRO A 79 -2.03 -1.17 -10.12
N ALA A 80 -3.13 -0.80 -9.46
CA ALA A 80 -3.48 0.61 -9.27
C ALA A 80 -2.31 1.37 -8.62
N PRO A 81 -1.99 2.60 -9.07
CA PRO A 81 -0.86 3.35 -8.55
C PRO A 81 -1.00 3.66 -7.06
N LEU A 82 0.13 3.81 -6.37
CA LEU A 82 0.16 4.26 -4.99
C LEU A 82 -0.24 5.73 -4.91
N ILE A 83 -0.97 6.10 -3.86
CA ILE A 83 -1.13 7.50 -3.47
C ILE A 83 0.01 7.82 -2.52
N VAL A 84 0.79 8.87 -2.80
CA VAL A 84 1.92 9.26 -1.95
C VAL A 84 1.61 10.63 -1.37
N THR A 85 1.69 10.75 -0.05
CA THR A 85 1.46 12.02 0.64
C THR A 85 2.58 13.01 0.37
N GLU A 86 2.37 14.27 0.74
CA GLU A 86 3.50 15.17 1.00
C GLU A 86 4.35 14.66 2.18
N ARG A 87 5.54 15.25 2.33
CA ARG A 87 6.48 14.91 3.38
C ARG A 87 5.97 15.38 4.75
N LEU A 88 5.82 14.47 5.71
CA LEU A 88 5.30 14.77 7.05
C LEU A 88 6.41 15.17 8.05
N ARG A 89 7.60 14.60 7.88
CA ARG A 89 8.76 14.82 8.77
C ARG A 89 10.08 14.43 8.09
N ASP A 90 11.20 14.65 8.78
CA ASP A 90 12.46 13.98 8.46
C ASP A 90 12.45 12.54 8.98
N GLY A 91 12.87 11.59 8.14
CA GLY A 91 12.81 10.15 8.42
C GLY A 91 11.40 9.57 8.26
N ALA A 92 11.27 8.24 8.34
CA ALA A 92 9.95 7.61 8.21
C ALA A 92 8.96 8.07 9.30
N PRO A 93 7.71 8.41 8.94
CA PRO A 93 6.64 8.65 9.90
C PRO A 93 6.34 7.39 10.70
N LEU A 94 6.12 7.56 12.02
CA LEU A 94 5.47 6.52 12.80
C LEU A 94 3.99 6.51 12.41
N ILE A 95 3.44 5.34 12.12
CA ILE A 95 2.07 5.19 11.62
C ILE A 95 1.30 4.19 12.47
N ALA A 96 0.05 4.50 12.79
CA ALA A 96 -0.90 3.61 13.47
C ALA A 96 -2.24 3.61 12.73
N ALA A 97 -3.00 2.53 12.83
CA ALA A 97 -4.34 2.49 12.28
C ALA A 97 -5.26 3.42 13.08
N SER A 98 -6.07 4.24 12.40
CA SER A 98 -7.13 4.97 13.08
C SER A 98 -8.34 4.06 13.29
N ALA A 99 -9.15 4.33 14.32
CA ALA A 99 -10.47 3.70 14.47
C ALA A 99 -11.44 4.10 13.33
N GLN A 100 -11.17 5.23 12.68
CA GLN A 100 -11.83 5.64 11.44
C GLN A 100 -11.06 5.06 10.24
N SER A 101 -11.65 5.08 9.04
CA SER A 101 -10.90 4.69 7.84
C SER A 101 -9.65 5.59 7.66
N GLY A 102 -8.46 4.97 7.68
CA GLY A 102 -7.18 5.66 7.54
C GLY A 102 -6.21 5.41 8.71
N PHE A 103 -5.33 6.38 8.93
CA PHE A 103 -4.16 6.26 9.79
C PHE A 103 -3.93 7.52 10.63
N LEU A 104 -3.26 7.35 11.77
CA LEU A 104 -2.56 8.43 12.45
C LEU A 104 -1.08 8.36 12.04
N ALA A 105 -0.47 9.51 11.83
CA ALA A 105 0.94 9.62 11.51
C ALA A 105 1.63 10.66 12.39
N GLY A 106 2.79 10.30 12.94
CA GLY A 106 3.66 11.24 13.62
C GLY A 106 4.35 12.16 12.61
N ALA A 107 4.09 13.45 12.72
CA ALA A 107 4.65 14.51 11.89
C ALA A 107 5.71 15.33 12.66
N SER A 108 6.28 16.32 11.99
CA SER A 108 7.29 17.20 12.57
C SER A 108 6.80 17.95 13.82
N VAL A 109 7.72 18.23 14.74
CA VAL A 109 7.49 19.08 15.94
C VAL A 109 6.36 18.56 16.84
N GLY A 110 6.31 17.23 17.05
CA GLY A 110 5.39 16.59 17.99
C GLY A 110 3.93 16.56 17.54
N ARG A 111 3.64 16.93 16.28
CA ARG A 111 2.29 16.88 15.72
C ARG A 111 1.91 15.46 15.35
N VAL A 112 0.67 15.08 15.65
CA VAL A 112 0.02 13.92 15.05
C VAL A 112 -0.98 14.42 14.01
N VAL A 113 -0.95 13.84 12.81
CA VAL A 113 -1.91 14.13 11.75
C VAL A 113 -2.71 12.87 11.43
N ARG A 114 -3.92 13.04 10.90
CA ARG A 114 -4.69 11.97 10.29
C ARG A 114 -4.33 11.90 8.80
N VAL A 115 -4.06 10.69 8.31
CA VAL A 115 -3.92 10.40 6.88
C VAL A 115 -5.11 9.55 6.46
N THR A 116 -5.96 10.06 5.60
CA THR A 116 -7.15 9.33 5.13
C THR A 116 -6.78 8.22 4.16
N ALA A 117 -7.72 7.31 3.88
CA ALA A 117 -7.54 6.24 2.89
C ALA A 117 -7.28 6.77 1.46
N THR A 118 -7.63 8.04 1.18
CA THR A 118 -7.41 8.72 -0.10
C THR A 118 -6.15 9.60 -0.09
N GLY A 119 -5.37 9.59 0.99
CA GLY A 119 -4.12 10.34 1.11
C GLY A 119 -4.27 11.80 1.50
N GLU A 120 -5.47 12.24 1.89
CA GLU A 120 -5.67 13.56 2.47
C GLU A 120 -5.06 13.61 3.88
N ILE A 121 -4.51 14.76 4.24
CA ILE A 121 -3.89 14.98 5.54
C ILE A 121 -4.73 16.01 6.30
N ASP A 122 -5.22 15.61 7.47
CA ASP A 122 -5.94 16.48 8.39
C ASP A 122 -5.16 16.62 9.69
N ASP A 123 -5.20 17.82 10.26
CA ASP A 123 -4.68 18.04 11.61
C ASP A 123 -5.53 17.34 12.67
N THR A 124 -4.85 16.88 13.72
CA THR A 124 -5.49 16.46 14.96
C THR A 124 -5.21 17.48 16.06
N ASP A 125 -6.00 17.45 17.13
CA ASP A 125 -5.75 18.25 18.33
C ASP A 125 -4.60 17.68 19.19
N ILE A 126 -3.99 16.55 18.78
CA ILE A 126 -2.91 15.90 19.51
C ILE A 126 -1.58 16.58 19.16
N ARG A 127 -0.97 17.17 20.19
CA ARG A 127 0.37 17.74 20.10
C ARG A 127 1.20 17.37 21.32
N LEU A 128 2.39 16.88 21.07
CA LEU A 128 3.38 16.58 22.11
C LEU A 128 4.48 17.66 22.10
N ASP A 129 5.04 17.94 23.27
CA ASP A 129 6.14 18.92 23.41
C ASP A 129 7.47 18.41 22.81
N GLY A 130 7.56 17.11 22.53
CA GLY A 130 8.76 16.45 22.01
C GLY A 130 8.50 15.64 20.75
N ALA A 131 9.55 14.98 20.26
CA ALA A 131 9.44 14.07 19.12
C ALA A 131 8.53 12.87 19.47
N ILE A 132 7.71 12.46 18.51
CA ILE A 132 6.92 11.24 18.62
C ILE A 132 7.90 10.07 18.42
N VAL A 133 8.01 9.22 19.44
CA VAL A 133 8.92 8.06 19.46
C VAL A 133 8.18 6.72 19.38
N ALA A 134 6.87 6.74 19.63
CA ALA A 134 5.97 5.60 19.50
C ALA A 134 4.56 6.09 19.14
N LEU A 135 3.81 5.25 18.41
CA LEU A 135 2.42 5.47 18.05
C LEU A 135 1.78 4.09 17.80
N ASP A 136 0.65 3.80 18.46
CA ASP A 136 -0.09 2.52 18.36
C ASP A 136 -1.61 2.71 18.25
#